data_AF-A0A2S6R9W2-F1
#
_entry.id   AF-A0A2S6R9W2-F1
#
_cell.length_a   1.000
_cell.length_b   1.000
_cell.length_c   1.000
_cell.angle_alpha   90.00
_cell.angle_beta   90.00
_cell.angle_gamma   90.00
#
_symmetry.space_group_name_H-M   'P 1'
#
loop_
_entity.id
_entity.type
_entity.pdbx_description
1 polymer ?
#
loop_
_entity_poly.entity_id
_entity_poly.type
_entity_poly.pdbx_seq_one_letter_code
_entity_poly.pdbx_strand_id
1 'polypeptide(L)'
;MRKILEINDLKHLARNKLPKMFYDYIDTGSYSGGTYKDNEEDLKKIKLKQRVGVNIKNRALATQILGIDYNLPLGLSPVGMGGMMYPKGEILAAKAANEMNIPYILSTMS
;
A
#
# COMPACT_ATOMS: atom_id res chain seq x y z
N MET A 1 20.87 8.36 3.57
CA MET A 1 19.57 7.65 3.69
C MET A 1 19.68 6.36 2.88
N ARG A 2 19.26 5.20 3.41
CA ARG A 2 19.26 3.95 2.62
C ARG A 2 18.30 4.11 1.44
N LYS A 3 18.71 3.68 0.25
CA LYS A 3 17.86 3.71 -0.95
C LYS A 3 16.67 2.76 -0.73
N ILE A 4 15.46 3.25 -0.96
CA ILE A 4 14.25 2.44 -0.88
C ILE A 4 14.06 1.75 -2.23
N LEU A 5 14.01 0.42 -2.24
CA LEU A 5 13.84 -0.39 -3.45
C LEU A 5 12.55 -1.20 -3.43
N GLU A 6 12.06 -1.55 -2.24
CA GLU A 6 10.82 -2.29 -2.04
C GLU A 6 10.01 -1.77 -0.86
N ILE A 7 8.75 -2.23 -0.75
CA ILE A 7 7.84 -1.85 0.34
C ILE A 7 8.39 -2.30 1.71
N ASN A 8 9.10 -3.43 1.78
CA ASN A 8 9.71 -3.90 3.02
C ASN A 8 10.78 -2.94 3.56
N ASP A 9 11.51 -2.21 2.70
CA ASP A 9 12.45 -1.18 3.15
C ASP A 9 11.71 -0.06 3.90
N LEU A 10 10.51 0.32 3.45
CA LEU A 10 9.66 1.31 4.13
C LEU A 10 9.17 0.80 5.48
N LYS A 11 8.79 -0.47 5.57
CA LYS A 11 8.40 -1.14 6.82
C LYS A 11 9.55 -1.13 7.85
N HIS A 12 10.76 -1.48 7.41
CA HIS A 12 11.95 -1.41 8.26
C HIS A 12 12.27 0.02 8.70
N LEU A 13 12.11 0.99 7.81
CA LEU A 13 12.30 2.40 8.14
C LEU A 13 11.29 2.87 9.19
N ALA A 14 10.02 2.48 9.06
CA ALA A 14 8.96 2.81 10.01
C ALA A 14 9.25 2.19 11.38
N ARG A 15 9.67 0.92 11.44
CA ARG A 15 10.05 0.23 12.70
C ARG A 15 11.16 0.94 13.46
N ASN A 16 12.11 1.55 12.75
CA ASN A 16 13.23 2.25 13.36
C ASN A 16 12.89 3.70 13.79
N LYS A 17 11.82 4.29 13.26
CA LYS A 17 11.45 5.69 13.49
C LYS A 17 10.25 5.86 14.43
N LEU A 18 9.33 4.91 14.43
CA LEU A 18 8.12 4.98 15.24
C LEU A 18 8.39 4.45 16.65
N PRO A 19 7.84 5.10 17.70
CA PRO A 19 7.70 4.48 19.01
C PRO A 19 6.98 3.13 18.90
N LYS A 20 7.42 2.16 19.69
CA LYS A 20 6.95 0.76 19.61
C LYS A 20 5.42 0.64 19.62
N MET A 21 4.75 1.40 20.50
CA MET A 21 3.28 1.39 20.62
C MET A 21 2.58 1.73 19.29
N PHE A 22 3.06 2.74 18.56
CA PHE A 22 2.47 3.14 17.28
C PHE A 22 2.80 2.17 16.15
N TYR A 23 4.04 1.63 16.15
CA TYR A 23 4.42 0.61 15.18
C TYR A 23 3.57 -0.67 15.35
N ASP A 24 3.45 -1.17 16.58
CA ASP A 24 2.66 -2.36 16.88
C ASP A 24 1.17 -2.14 16.57
N TYR A 25 0.64 -0.93 16.72
CA TYR A 25 -0.76 -0.64 16.38
C TYR A 25 -1.06 -0.88 14.88
N ILE A 26 -0.14 -0.53 13.99
CA ILE A 26 -0.33 -0.68 12.54
C ILE A 26 0.14 -2.03 12.00
N ASP A 27 1.27 -2.53 12.51
CA ASP A 27 1.92 -3.73 11.98
C ASP A 27 1.64 -4.97 12.85
N THR A 28 0.36 -5.24 13.14
CA THR A 28 -0.07 -6.41 13.93
C THR A 28 -1.28 -7.08 13.29
N GLY A 29 -1.34 -8.41 13.40
CA GLY A 29 -2.52 -9.22 13.07
C GLY A 29 -3.26 -9.71 14.32
N SER A 30 -4.49 -10.20 14.15
CA SER A 30 -5.30 -10.73 15.26
C SER A 30 -4.70 -11.98 15.90
N TYR A 31 -4.70 -12.04 17.23
CA TYR A 31 -4.21 -13.18 18.02
C TYR A 31 -2.80 -13.65 17.61
N SER A 32 -2.69 -14.85 17.05
CA SER A 32 -1.41 -15.44 16.60
C SER A 32 -0.88 -14.82 15.29
N GLY A 33 -1.67 -13.98 14.62
CA GLY A 33 -1.31 -13.34 13.36
C GLY A 33 -1.22 -14.32 12.19
N GLY A 34 -1.91 -15.46 12.25
CA GLY A 34 -1.92 -16.47 11.17
C GLY A 34 -2.33 -15.87 9.83
N THR A 35 -3.54 -15.32 9.74
CA THR A 35 -4.06 -14.69 8.51
C THR A 35 -3.19 -13.53 8.01
N TYR A 36 -2.57 -12.78 8.92
CA TYR A 36 -1.64 -11.71 8.53
C TYR A 36 -0.45 -12.25 7.73
N LYS A 37 0.11 -13.39 8.15
CA LYS A 37 1.20 -14.07 7.42
C LYS A 37 0.69 -14.73 6.15
N ASP A 38 -0.46 -15.42 6.24
CA ASP A 38 -1.06 -16.15 5.12
C ASP A 38 -1.36 -15.23 3.94
N ASN A 39 -1.80 -13.98 4.19
CA ASN A 39 -2.04 -12.98 3.14
C ASN A 39 -0.84 -12.77 2.21
N GLU A 40 0.39 -12.76 2.74
CA GLU A 40 1.60 -12.65 1.93
C GLU A 40 2.04 -14.00 1.35
N GLU A 41 1.92 -15.07 2.13
CA GLU A 41 2.36 -16.42 1.72
C GLU A 41 1.51 -16.98 0.59
N ASP A 42 0.20 -16.73 0.59
CA ASP A 42 -0.72 -17.18 -0.45
C ASP A 42 -0.45 -16.51 -1.80
N LEU A 43 -0.12 -15.21 -1.80
CA LEU A 43 0.27 -14.52 -3.03
C LEU A 43 1.53 -15.12 -3.65
N LYS A 44 2.48 -15.61 -2.84
CA LYS A 44 3.71 -16.25 -3.34
C LYS A 44 3.44 -17.59 -4.04
N LYS A 45 2.32 -18.25 -3.73
CA LYS A 45 1.90 -19.51 -4.37
C LYS A 45 1.41 -19.27 -5.81
N ILE A 46 0.89 -18.08 -6.11
CA ILE A 46 0.42 -17.70 -7.45
C ILE A 46 1.63 -17.41 -8.33
N LYS A 47 1.80 -18.18 -9.42
CA LYS A 47 2.88 -17.99 -10.39
C LYS A 47 2.35 -17.35 -11.68
N LEU A 48 3.11 -16.40 -12.23
CA LEU A 48 2.79 -15.80 -13.52
C LEU A 48 3.24 -16.71 -14.66
N LYS A 49 2.34 -17.04 -15.58
CA LYS A 49 2.68 -17.75 -16.82
C LYS A 49 3.28 -16.75 -17.82
N GLN A 50 4.59 -16.86 -18.05
CA GLN A 50 5.28 -16.01 -19.04
C GLN A 50 4.68 -16.22 -20.44
N ARG A 51 4.44 -15.12 -21.15
CA ARG A 51 4.06 -15.10 -22.57
C ARG A 51 5.19 -14.44 -23.35
N VAL A 52 5.74 -15.12 -24.35
CA VAL A 52 6.88 -14.67 -25.15
C VAL A 52 6.43 -14.28 -26.57
N GLY A 53 7.20 -13.43 -27.24
CA GLY A 53 6.89 -12.96 -28.61
C GLY A 53 5.71 -11.97 -28.68
N VAL A 54 5.31 -11.37 -27.57
CA VAL A 54 4.19 -10.41 -27.50
C VAL A 54 4.72 -8.98 -27.54
N ASN A 55 4.16 -8.13 -28.41
CA ASN A 55 4.46 -6.70 -28.42
C ASN A 55 3.81 -6.01 -27.21
N ILE A 56 4.63 -5.42 -26.34
CA ILE A 56 4.20 -4.74 -25.11
C ILE A 56 4.38 -3.22 -25.16
N LYS A 57 4.59 -2.63 -26.34
CA LYS A 57 4.90 -1.19 -26.50
C LYS A 57 3.83 -0.28 -25.91
N ASN A 58 2.55 -0.61 -26.09
CA ASN A 58 1.41 0.23 -25.71
C ASN A 58 0.68 -0.28 -24.46
N ARG A 59 1.40 -0.86 -23.49
CA ARG A 59 0.80 -1.29 -22.23
C ARG A 59 0.40 -0.07 -21.39
N ALA A 60 -0.79 -0.14 -20.80
CA ALA A 60 -1.30 0.88 -19.89
C ALA A 60 -1.78 0.22 -18.59
N LEU A 61 -1.65 0.96 -17.49
CA LEU A 61 -2.21 0.59 -16.19
C LEU A 61 -3.50 1.36 -15.87
N ALA A 62 -3.83 2.36 -16.69
CA ALA A 62 -5.04 3.15 -16.53
C ALA A 62 -6.28 2.25 -16.61
N THR A 63 -7.24 2.52 -15.75
CA THR A 63 -8.47 1.74 -15.63
C THR A 63 -9.58 2.60 -15.06
N GLN A 64 -10.83 2.12 -15.17
CA GLN A 64 -11.95 2.71 -14.45
C GLN A 64 -12.24 1.95 -13.18
N ILE A 65 -12.50 2.68 -12.09
CA ILE A 65 -12.97 2.14 -10.82
C ILE A 65 -14.26 2.90 -10.48
N LEU A 66 -15.38 2.16 -10.39
CA LEU A 66 -16.71 2.74 -10.15
C LEU A 66 -17.10 3.83 -11.17
N GLY A 67 -16.67 3.69 -12.43
CA GLY A 67 -16.97 4.64 -13.51
C GLY A 67 -16.07 5.89 -13.55
N ILE A 68 -15.02 5.95 -12.72
CA ILE A 68 -14.05 7.06 -12.69
C ILE A 68 -12.72 6.59 -13.27
N ASP A 69 -12.14 7.35 -14.19
CA ASP A 69 -10.84 7.07 -14.80
C ASP A 69 -9.68 7.33 -13.82
N TYR A 70 -8.85 6.31 -13.60
CA TYR A 70 -7.65 6.37 -12.77
C TYR A 70 -6.41 5.91 -13.53
N ASN A 71 -5.22 6.37 -13.11
CA ASN A 71 -3.96 6.05 -13.77
C ASN A 71 -3.44 4.64 -13.44
N LEU A 72 -3.89 4.04 -12.33
CA LEU A 72 -3.45 2.74 -11.85
C LEU A 72 -4.63 1.91 -11.32
N PRO A 73 -4.55 0.57 -11.36
CA PRO A 73 -5.58 -0.32 -10.84
C PRO A 73 -5.36 -0.60 -9.34
N LEU A 74 -4.99 0.43 -8.58
CA LEU A 74 -4.71 0.35 -7.15
C LEU A 74 -5.10 1.66 -6.48
N GLY A 75 -5.40 1.61 -5.19
CA GLY A 75 -5.70 2.77 -4.37
C GLY A 75 -5.12 2.62 -2.97
N LEU A 76 -5.20 3.70 -2.20
CA LEU A 76 -4.83 3.71 -0.80
C LEU A 76 -6.03 3.25 0.04
N SER A 77 -5.87 2.11 0.72
CA SER A 77 -6.89 1.53 1.63
C SER A 77 -7.08 2.40 2.88
N PRO A 78 -8.25 2.31 3.54
CA PRO A 78 -8.49 3.09 4.75
C PRO A 78 -7.57 2.65 5.88
N VAL A 79 -6.80 3.59 6.42
CA VAL A 79 -5.98 3.44 7.62
C VAL A 79 -6.31 4.63 8.52
N GLY A 80 -6.75 4.35 9.75
CA GLY A 80 -7.02 5.41 10.73
C GLY A 80 -5.76 5.86 11.46
N MET A 81 -5.84 7.03 12.09
CA MET A 81 -4.79 7.55 12.98
C MET A 81 -3.42 7.73 12.28
N GLY A 82 -3.41 8.02 10.99
CA GLY A 82 -2.21 8.35 10.22
C GLY A 82 -1.43 9.52 10.82
N GLY A 83 -2.13 10.49 11.42
CA GLY A 83 -1.53 11.58 12.18
C GLY A 83 -0.66 11.14 13.37
N MET A 84 -0.91 9.96 13.95
CA MET A 84 -0.07 9.39 15.02
C MET A 84 1.22 8.77 14.49
N MET A 85 1.26 8.39 13.22
CA MET A 85 2.43 7.80 12.57
C MET A 85 3.34 8.87 12.01
N TYR A 86 2.74 9.91 11.43
CA TYR A 86 3.48 11.03 10.88
C TYR A 86 2.59 12.28 10.89
N PRO A 87 3.13 13.47 11.21
CA PRO A 87 2.34 14.69 11.18
C PRO A 87 1.61 14.86 9.83
N LYS A 88 0.29 15.03 9.91
CA LYS A 88 -0.60 15.20 8.74
C LYS A 88 -0.67 13.97 7.82
N GLY A 89 -0.53 12.75 8.36
CA GLY A 89 -0.46 11.51 7.59
C GLY A 89 -1.56 11.35 6.54
N GLU A 90 -2.82 11.58 6.89
CA GLU A 90 -3.98 11.46 6.01
C GLU A 90 -3.96 12.51 4.89
N ILE A 91 -3.59 13.75 5.23
CA ILE A 91 -3.46 14.83 4.24
C ILE A 91 -2.35 14.50 3.24
N LEU A 92 -1.23 13.96 3.71
CA LEU A 92 -0.11 13.57 2.84
C LEU A 92 -0.49 12.38 1.95
N ALA A 93 -1.22 11.39 2.48
CA ALA A 93 -1.73 10.26 1.72
C ALA A 93 -2.74 10.72 0.64
N ALA A 94 -3.69 11.59 0.99
CA ALA A 94 -4.67 12.13 0.06
C ALA A 94 -4.01 12.95 -1.06
N LYS A 95 -2.99 13.76 -0.72
CA LYS A 95 -2.21 14.51 -1.72
C LYS A 95 -1.48 13.58 -2.67
N ALA A 96 -0.78 12.56 -2.15
CA ALA A 96 -0.07 11.59 -2.98
C ALA A 96 -1.03 10.81 -3.90
N ALA A 97 -2.21 10.41 -3.39
CA ALA A 97 -3.23 9.74 -4.19
C ALA A 97 -3.78 10.64 -5.31
N ASN A 98 -4.04 11.91 -5.00
CA ASN A 98 -4.49 12.90 -5.98
C ASN A 98 -3.42 13.18 -7.05
N GLU A 99 -2.17 13.36 -6.65
CA GLU A 99 -1.04 13.57 -7.58
C GLU A 99 -0.85 12.39 -8.54
N MET A 100 -1.05 11.17 -8.05
CA MET A 100 -0.95 9.95 -8.86
C MET A 100 -2.24 9.61 -9.62
N ASN A 101 -3.34 10.33 -9.38
CA ASN A 101 -4.70 9.99 -9.82
C ASN A 101 -5.05 8.52 -9.52
N ILE A 102 -5.11 8.18 -8.23
CA ILE A 102 -5.57 6.89 -7.72
C ILE A 102 -6.62 7.09 -6.60
N PRO A 103 -7.50 6.10 -6.34
CA PRO A 103 -8.46 6.20 -5.25
C PRO A 103 -7.80 6.33 -3.89
N TYR A 104 -8.38 7.16 -3.02
CA TYR A 104 -8.07 7.23 -1.59
C TYR A 104 -9.35 6.97 -0.80
N ILE A 105 -9.30 6.01 0.12
CA ILE A 105 -10.41 5.68 1.01
C ILE A 105 -10.07 6.22 2.40
N LEU A 106 -10.84 7.21 2.88
CA LEU A 106 -10.65 7.82 4.19
C LEU A 106 -11.26 6.96 5.29
N SER A 107 -10.54 6.76 6.39
CA SER A 107 -11.06 6.13 7.61
C SER A 107 -11.93 7.12 8.39
N THR A 108 -12.99 6.64 9.06
CA THR A 108 -13.76 7.48 10.00
C THR A 108 -12.96 7.92 11.22
N MET A 109 -11.84 7.24 11.51
CA MET A 109 -10.90 7.51 12.59
C MET A 109 -9.70 8.37 12.11
N SER A 110 -9.98 9.46 11.39
CA SER A 110 -8.97 10.36 10.79
C SER A 110 -8.99 11.76 11.39
#